data_AF-A0A2V9RPA1-F1
#
_entry.id   AF-A0A2V9RPA1-F1
#
_cell.length_a   1.000
_cell.length_b   1.000
_cell.length_c   1.000
_cell.angle_alpha   90.00
_cell.angle_beta   90.00
_cell.angle_gamma   90.00
#
_symmetry.space_group_name_H-M   'P 1'
#
loop_
_entity.id
_entity.type
_entity.pdbx_description
1 polymer ?
#
loop_
_entity_poly.entity_id
_entity_poly.type
_entity_poly.pdbx_seq_one_letter_code
_entity_poly.pdbx_strand_id
1 'polypeptide(L)'
;MGVNFLGNLFWKVGNPFRVERSLLLTWEDLKAQNIVFLGGPSENLLLRRLPQEQDFVYRIDGTKGGFPKVVILNRRARPNEQRSYAPSIEGPSQSMVTEDYALISMLRGLEPNRRLLILAGITTFGTQACAEYVTEPESLKELIKHLNTSKGFSQPKLPPYYQVLLKVKINGSVPIQTSYVTHHVLD
;
A
#
# COMPACT_ATOMS: atom_id res chain seq x y z
N MET A 1 -11.78 6.25 -6.55
CA MET A 1 -11.45 6.97 -5.30
C MET A 1 -9.96 7.27 -5.19
N GLY A 2 -9.05 6.28 -5.19
CA GLY A 2 -7.60 6.54 -5.01
C GLY A 2 -6.95 7.57 -5.97
N VAL A 3 -7.29 7.53 -7.26
CA VAL A 3 -6.81 8.53 -8.25
C VAL A 3 -7.27 9.94 -7.90
N ASN A 4 -8.49 10.10 -7.36
CA ASN A 4 -9.02 11.41 -6.95
C ASN A 4 -8.24 11.97 -5.76
N PHE A 5 -7.98 11.15 -4.74
CA PHE A 5 -7.19 11.55 -3.57
C PHE A 5 -5.78 12.01 -3.96
N LEU A 6 -5.08 11.20 -4.76
CA LEU A 6 -3.76 11.56 -5.25
C LEU A 6 -3.80 12.79 -6.16
N GLY A 7 -4.78 12.89 -7.06
CA GLY A 7 -4.94 14.05 -7.94
C GLY A 7 -5.11 15.35 -7.16
N ASN A 8 -5.93 15.34 -6.10
CA ASN A 8 -6.09 16.49 -5.21
C ASN A 8 -4.80 16.83 -4.46
N LEU A 9 -4.03 15.82 -4.02
CA LEU A 9 -2.73 16.04 -3.39
C LEU A 9 -1.75 16.70 -4.38
N PHE A 10 -1.57 16.12 -5.56
CA PHE A 10 -0.64 16.64 -6.58
C PHE A 10 -1.02 18.05 -7.04
N TRP A 11 -2.32 18.32 -7.18
CA TRP A 11 -2.84 19.66 -7.46
C TRP A 11 -2.45 20.66 -6.35
N LYS A 12 -2.69 20.32 -5.08
CA LYS A 12 -2.35 21.19 -3.93
C LYS A 12 -0.85 21.47 -3.81
N VAL A 13 -0.01 20.49 -4.13
CA VAL A 13 1.46 20.63 -4.06
C VAL A 13 2.04 21.30 -5.33
N GLY A 14 1.25 21.45 -6.39
CA GLY A 14 1.68 22.07 -7.65
C GLY A 14 2.61 21.18 -8.48
N ASN A 15 2.58 19.86 -8.27
CA ASN A 15 3.39 18.90 -9.01
C ASN A 15 2.56 18.22 -10.10
N PRO A 16 2.95 18.30 -11.38
CA PRO A 16 2.21 17.64 -12.45
C PRO A 16 2.32 16.12 -12.33
N PHE A 17 1.25 15.42 -12.69
CA PHE A 17 1.19 13.97 -12.74
C PHE A 17 0.44 13.49 -13.98
N ARG A 18 0.65 12.22 -14.35
CA ARG A 18 -0.07 11.55 -15.43
C ARG A 18 -0.71 10.27 -14.90
N VAL A 19 -1.89 9.96 -15.40
CA VAL A 19 -2.59 8.71 -15.10
C VAL A 19 -2.49 7.80 -16.31
N GLU A 20 -2.06 6.57 -16.08
CA GLU A 20 -1.99 5.54 -17.10
C GLU A 20 -2.61 4.23 -16.60
N ARG A 21 -3.06 3.40 -17.54
CA ARG A 21 -3.47 2.02 -17.23
C ARG A 21 -2.21 1.21 -17.00
N SER A 22 -2.16 0.46 -15.90
CA SER A 22 -0.98 -0.34 -15.55
C SER A 22 -0.61 -1.41 -16.58
N LEU A 23 -1.58 -1.88 -17.38
CA LEU A 23 -1.34 -2.79 -18.50
C LEU A 23 -0.51 -2.19 -19.64
N LEU A 24 -0.40 -0.86 -19.70
CA LEU A 24 0.41 -0.15 -20.70
C LEU A 24 1.81 0.18 -20.18
N LEU A 25 2.05 0.05 -18.87
CA LEU A 25 3.36 0.31 -18.29
C LEU A 25 4.36 -0.74 -18.78
N THR A 26 5.58 -0.28 -19.05
CA THR A 26 6.71 -1.11 -19.46
C THR A 26 7.86 -0.99 -18.46
N TRP A 27 8.85 -1.87 -18.59
CA TRP A 27 10.09 -1.77 -17.81
C TRP A 27 10.86 -0.47 -18.06
N GLU A 28 10.73 0.11 -19.26
CA GLU A 28 11.38 1.37 -19.60
C GLU A 28 10.74 2.54 -18.82
N ASP A 29 9.41 2.53 -18.64
CA ASP A 29 8.72 3.52 -17.82
C ASP A 29 9.17 3.47 -16.35
N LEU A 30 9.33 2.26 -15.80
CA LEU A 30 9.80 2.04 -14.42
C LEU A 30 11.26 2.49 -14.22
N LYS A 31 12.08 2.50 -15.27
CA LYS A 31 13.43 3.09 -15.22
C LYS A 31 13.38 4.61 -15.32
N ALA A 32 12.51 5.13 -16.18
CA ALA A 32 12.51 6.53 -16.53
C ALA A 32 11.79 7.42 -15.50
N GLN A 33 10.89 6.88 -14.67
CA GLN A 33 9.94 7.68 -13.88
C GLN A 33 9.79 7.26 -12.42
N ASN A 34 9.30 8.19 -11.58
CA ASN A 34 8.72 7.85 -10.28
C ASN A 34 7.27 7.44 -10.52
N ILE A 35 6.85 6.30 -9.96
CA ILE A 35 5.52 5.74 -10.23
C ILE A 35 4.78 5.48 -8.92
N VAL A 36 3.50 5.87 -8.90
CA VAL A 36 2.55 5.46 -7.86
C VAL A 36 1.62 4.41 -8.43
N PHE A 37 1.73 3.17 -7.96
CA PHE A 37 0.79 2.10 -8.26
C PHE A 37 -0.39 2.15 -7.31
N LEU A 38 -1.60 2.12 -7.87
CA LEU A 38 -2.84 1.86 -7.14
C LEU A 38 -3.27 0.42 -7.40
N GLY A 39 -3.40 -0.36 -6.33
CA GLY A 39 -3.74 -1.79 -6.41
C GLY A 39 -2.51 -2.70 -6.36
N GLY A 40 -2.76 -3.97 -6.03
CA GLY A 40 -1.71 -4.93 -5.77
C GLY A 40 -1.21 -5.66 -7.03
N PRO A 41 -0.37 -6.69 -6.85
CA PRO A 41 0.12 -7.52 -7.96
C PRO A 41 -0.98 -8.32 -8.69
N SER A 42 -2.18 -8.42 -8.11
CA SER A 42 -3.34 -9.04 -8.77
C SER A 42 -3.80 -8.20 -9.96
N GLU A 43 -3.81 -6.88 -9.82
CA GLU A 43 -4.27 -5.90 -10.81
C GLU A 43 -3.10 -5.31 -11.62
N ASN A 44 -1.91 -5.24 -11.04
CA ASN A 44 -0.72 -4.64 -11.63
C ASN A 44 0.35 -5.72 -11.90
N LEU A 45 0.28 -6.37 -13.06
CA LEU A 45 1.08 -7.56 -13.38
C LEU A 45 2.60 -7.35 -13.35
N LEU A 46 3.08 -6.14 -13.66
CA LEU A 46 4.51 -5.80 -13.54
C LEU A 46 5.02 -5.95 -12.09
N LEU A 47 4.17 -5.70 -11.09
CA LEU A 47 4.56 -5.83 -9.68
C LEU A 47 4.94 -7.26 -9.31
N ARG A 48 4.41 -8.28 -10.02
CA ARG A 48 4.76 -9.69 -9.79
C ARG A 48 6.19 -10.03 -10.17
N ARG A 49 6.83 -9.18 -10.98
CA ARG A 49 8.16 -9.43 -11.57
C ARG A 49 9.22 -8.47 -11.05
N LEU A 50 8.89 -7.63 -10.07
CA LEU A 50 9.84 -6.67 -9.51
C LEU A 50 11.07 -7.41 -8.94
N PRO A 51 12.30 -7.02 -9.34
CA PRO A 51 13.53 -7.67 -8.89
C PRO A 51 13.98 -7.13 -7.53
N GLN A 52 13.09 -7.07 -6.55
CA GLN A 52 13.41 -6.65 -5.20
C GLN A 52 12.62 -7.46 -4.17
N GLU A 53 13.28 -7.85 -3.09
CA GLU A 53 12.61 -8.52 -1.99
C GLU A 53 11.72 -7.54 -1.22
N GLN A 54 10.59 -8.05 -0.76
CA GLN A 54 9.65 -7.35 0.11
C GLN A 54 9.39 -8.25 1.32
N ASP A 55 9.23 -7.62 2.48
CA ASP A 55 8.95 -8.31 3.74
C ASP A 55 7.46 -8.64 3.85
N PHE A 56 6.58 -7.74 3.41
CA PHE A 56 5.16 -8.01 3.27
C PHE A 56 4.80 -8.25 1.80
N VAL A 57 4.17 -9.40 1.51
CA VAL A 57 3.80 -9.79 0.14
C VAL A 57 2.38 -10.33 0.07
N TYR A 58 1.67 -10.02 -1.03
CA TYR A 58 0.37 -10.61 -1.32
C TYR A 58 0.52 -12.07 -1.75
N ARG A 59 -0.28 -12.96 -1.17
CA ARG A 59 -0.33 -14.38 -1.51
C ARG A 59 -1.76 -14.87 -1.59
N ILE A 60 -1.99 -15.85 -2.46
CA ILE A 60 -3.23 -16.63 -2.45
C ILE A 60 -3.06 -17.75 -1.42
N ASP A 61 -3.95 -17.80 -0.45
CA ASP A 61 -4.00 -18.76 0.66
C ASP A 61 -5.29 -19.60 0.53
N GLY A 62 -5.35 -20.40 -0.53
CA GLY A 62 -6.51 -21.22 -0.86
C GLY A 62 -7.68 -20.45 -1.48
N THR A 63 -8.88 -21.02 -1.33
CA THR A 63 -10.12 -20.48 -1.88
C THR A 63 -11.19 -20.39 -0.80
N LYS A 64 -12.04 -19.35 -0.87
CA LYS A 64 -13.23 -19.19 -0.01
C LYS A 64 -14.41 -18.81 -0.90
N GLY A 65 -15.47 -19.61 -0.88
CA GLY A 65 -16.67 -19.37 -1.71
C GLY A 65 -16.41 -19.35 -3.22
N GLY A 66 -15.42 -20.10 -3.71
CA GLY A 66 -15.04 -20.14 -5.14
C GLY A 66 -14.08 -19.03 -5.59
N PHE A 67 -13.75 -18.07 -4.72
CA PHE A 67 -12.81 -17.00 -5.02
C PHE A 67 -11.45 -17.23 -4.34
N PRO A 68 -10.33 -16.83 -4.97
CA PRO A 68 -9.02 -16.86 -4.32
C PRO A 68 -9.03 -16.04 -3.03
N LYS A 69 -8.63 -16.67 -1.92
CA LYS A 69 -8.45 -15.96 -0.66
C LYS A 69 -7.07 -15.30 -0.70
N VAL A 70 -7.02 -13.99 -0.87
CA VAL A 70 -5.75 -13.25 -0.84
C VAL A 70 -5.45 -12.83 0.60
N VAL A 71 -4.18 -12.95 1.00
CA VAL A 71 -3.65 -12.54 2.30
C VAL A 71 -2.38 -11.73 2.11
N ILE A 72 -2.01 -10.93 3.11
CA ILE A 72 -0.67 -10.34 3.21
C ILE A 72 0.17 -11.26 4.10
N LEU A 73 1.21 -11.86 3.52
CA LEU A 73 2.18 -12.68 4.24
C LEU A 73 3.34 -11.80 4.71
N ASN A 74 3.65 -11.86 6.00
CA ASN A 74 4.87 -11.30 6.58
C ASN A 74 5.99 -12.34 6.52
N ARG A 75 6.95 -12.15 5.61
CA ARG A 75 8.11 -13.02 5.39
C ARG A 75 9.17 -12.89 6.48
N ARG A 76 9.18 -11.79 7.23
CA ARG A 76 10.18 -11.47 8.26
C ARG A 76 9.52 -11.06 9.57
N ALA A 77 8.52 -11.83 10.01
CA ALA A 77 7.72 -11.50 11.19
C ALA A 77 8.59 -11.28 12.44
N ARG A 78 8.45 -10.10 13.03
CA ARG A 78 9.11 -9.67 14.27
C ARG A 78 8.27 -10.10 15.48
N PRO A 79 8.82 -10.04 16.71
CA PRO A 79 8.01 -10.23 17.91
C PRO A 79 6.77 -9.32 17.90
N ASN A 80 5.61 -9.88 18.23
CA ASN A 80 4.29 -9.24 18.20
C ASN A 80 3.66 -9.02 16.81
N GLU A 81 4.28 -9.52 15.74
CA GLU A 81 3.68 -9.52 14.40
C GLU A 81 3.06 -10.87 14.06
N GLN A 82 2.02 -10.86 13.22
CA GLN A 82 1.44 -12.08 12.67
C GLN A 82 2.17 -12.46 11.40
N ARG A 83 2.29 -13.77 11.14
CA ARG A 83 2.88 -14.27 9.89
C ARG A 83 1.98 -14.00 8.68
N SER A 84 0.66 -13.91 8.88
CA SER A 84 -0.31 -13.71 7.81
C SER A 84 -1.45 -12.84 8.30
N TYR A 85 -1.87 -11.89 7.46
CA TYR A 85 -2.99 -10.98 7.70
C TYR A 85 -4.04 -11.20 6.60
N ALA A 86 -5.26 -11.54 7.01
CA ALA A 86 -6.35 -11.88 6.10
C ALA A 86 -7.56 -10.97 6.35
N PRO A 87 -8.36 -10.66 5.34
CA PRO A 87 -9.57 -9.87 5.51
C PRO A 87 -10.64 -10.67 6.28
N SER A 88 -11.49 -9.96 7.02
CA SER A 88 -12.71 -10.52 7.60
C SER A 88 -13.88 -10.30 6.65
N ILE A 89 -14.58 -11.38 6.32
CA ILE A 89 -15.71 -11.38 5.38
C ILE A 89 -16.87 -12.12 6.03
N GLU A 90 -17.96 -11.40 6.30
CA GLU A 90 -19.17 -11.88 6.98
C GLU A 90 -20.21 -12.45 6.01
N GLY A 91 -19.74 -13.17 4.99
CA GLY A 91 -20.63 -13.82 4.03
C GLY A 91 -19.90 -14.32 2.78
N PRO A 92 -20.65 -14.74 1.74
CA PRO A 92 -20.08 -15.35 0.55
C PRO A 92 -19.51 -14.36 -0.46
N SER A 93 -19.80 -13.06 -0.32
CA SER A 93 -19.42 -12.02 -1.27
C SER A 93 -18.30 -11.12 -0.74
N GLN A 94 -17.42 -10.66 -1.63
CA GLN A 94 -16.43 -9.62 -1.31
C GLN A 94 -17.07 -8.26 -0.96
N SER A 95 -18.35 -8.05 -1.26
CA SER A 95 -19.09 -6.87 -0.79
C SER A 95 -19.40 -6.88 0.71
N MET A 96 -19.20 -8.02 1.39
CA MET A 96 -19.44 -8.22 2.82
C MET A 96 -18.12 -8.24 3.63
N VAL A 97 -17.08 -7.59 3.11
CA VAL A 97 -15.82 -7.39 3.84
C VAL A 97 -16.07 -6.39 4.96
N THR A 98 -15.73 -6.76 6.19
CA THR A 98 -15.84 -5.91 7.38
C THR A 98 -14.47 -5.44 7.90
N GLU A 99 -13.43 -6.20 7.55
CA GLU A 99 -12.04 -5.84 7.83
C GLU A 99 -11.14 -6.18 6.65
N ASP A 100 -10.23 -5.29 6.31
CA ASP A 100 -9.23 -5.48 5.27
C ASP A 100 -7.83 -5.12 5.82
N TYR A 101 -6.79 -5.58 5.14
CA TYR A 101 -5.41 -5.19 5.38
C TYR A 101 -4.81 -4.60 4.10
N ALA A 102 -3.94 -3.61 4.27
CA ALA A 102 -3.38 -2.88 3.15
C ALA A 102 -1.91 -2.54 3.38
N LEU A 103 -1.15 -2.37 2.30
CA LEU A 103 0.26 -2.02 2.31
C LEU A 103 0.49 -0.67 1.64
N ILE A 104 1.24 0.18 2.34
CA ILE A 104 1.97 1.29 1.74
C ILE A 104 3.40 0.81 1.56
N SER A 105 3.85 0.59 0.33
CA SER A 105 5.23 0.18 0.04
C SER A 105 5.96 1.29 -0.71
N MET A 106 6.91 1.95 -0.04
CA MET A 106 7.88 2.84 -0.67
C MET A 106 9.12 2.02 -1.03
N LEU A 107 9.31 1.79 -2.32
CA LEU A 107 10.31 0.90 -2.87
C LEU A 107 11.31 1.65 -3.75
N ARG A 108 12.47 1.03 -3.95
CA ARG A 108 13.46 1.54 -4.91
C ARG A 108 12.91 1.41 -6.32
N GLY A 109 13.09 2.47 -7.13
CA GLY A 109 12.92 2.38 -8.58
C GLY A 109 14.05 1.57 -9.23
N LEU A 110 13.97 1.34 -10.54
CA LEU A 110 15.00 0.57 -11.23
C LEU A 110 16.30 1.36 -11.39
N GLU A 111 16.21 2.69 -11.36
CA GLU A 111 17.36 3.61 -11.35
C GLU A 111 17.54 4.26 -9.96
N PRO A 112 18.77 4.62 -9.54
CA PRO A 112 19.06 5.11 -8.18
C PRO A 112 18.21 6.30 -7.70
N ASN A 113 17.81 7.18 -8.63
CA ASN A 113 17.03 8.39 -8.36
C ASN A 113 15.52 8.21 -8.61
N ARG A 114 15.07 6.97 -8.81
CA ARG A 114 13.65 6.65 -8.98
C ARG A 114 13.08 5.95 -7.76
N ARG A 115 11.77 6.12 -7.57
CA ARG A 115 10.99 5.57 -6.48
C ARG A 115 9.70 4.96 -7.00
N LEU A 116 9.27 3.89 -6.36
CA LEU A 116 7.99 3.25 -6.61
C LEU A 116 7.19 3.30 -5.32
N LEU A 117 6.03 3.94 -5.36
CA LEU A 117 5.07 3.88 -4.26
C LEU A 117 3.93 2.94 -4.66
N ILE A 118 3.68 1.90 -3.87
CA ILE A 118 2.57 0.97 -4.10
C ILE A 118 1.58 1.16 -2.95
N LEU A 119 0.34 1.48 -3.31
CA LEU A 119 -0.79 1.65 -2.39
C LEU A 119 -1.81 0.58 -2.73
N ALA A 120 -1.90 -0.45 -1.90
CA ALA A 120 -2.69 -1.63 -2.23
C ALA A 120 -3.37 -2.23 -0.99
N GLY A 121 -4.66 -2.49 -1.09
CA GLY A 121 -5.38 -3.35 -0.16
C GLY A 121 -5.35 -4.81 -0.61
N ILE A 122 -5.81 -5.72 0.25
CA ILE A 122 -6.22 -7.05 -0.23
C ILE A 122 -7.49 -6.90 -1.08
N THR A 123 -8.36 -5.94 -0.75
CA THR A 123 -9.54 -5.59 -1.56
C THR A 123 -9.46 -4.17 -2.14
N THR A 124 -10.45 -3.82 -2.96
CA THR A 124 -10.63 -2.46 -3.48
C THR A 124 -10.76 -1.42 -2.36
N PHE A 125 -11.40 -1.78 -1.24
CA PHE A 125 -11.61 -0.89 -0.11
C PHE A 125 -10.31 -0.58 0.63
N GLY A 126 -9.45 -1.58 0.84
CA GLY A 126 -8.11 -1.35 1.39
C GLY A 126 -7.23 -0.50 0.47
N THR A 127 -7.37 -0.62 -0.85
CA THR A 127 -6.64 0.24 -1.81
C THR A 127 -7.10 1.69 -1.71
N GLN A 128 -8.41 1.92 -1.57
CA GLN A 128 -8.94 3.25 -1.28
C GLN A 128 -8.37 3.78 0.04
N ALA A 129 -8.44 2.99 1.10
CA ALA A 129 -7.98 3.36 2.44
C ALA A 129 -6.49 3.73 2.46
N CYS A 130 -5.63 3.00 1.75
CA CYS A 130 -4.21 3.35 1.60
C CYS A 130 -4.03 4.71 0.93
N ALA A 131 -4.74 4.98 -0.17
CA ALA A 131 -4.65 6.25 -0.88
C ALA A 131 -5.15 7.43 -0.04
N GLU A 132 -6.24 7.23 0.69
CA GLU A 132 -6.77 8.21 1.65
C GLU A 132 -5.76 8.46 2.79
N TYR A 133 -5.21 7.40 3.39
CA TYR A 133 -4.28 7.49 4.51
C TYR A 133 -3.01 8.30 4.21
N VAL A 134 -2.48 8.21 2.98
CA VAL A 134 -1.27 8.96 2.58
C VAL A 134 -1.55 10.38 2.06
N THR A 135 -2.82 10.75 1.90
CA THR A 135 -3.23 12.06 1.37
C THR A 135 -3.96 12.93 2.39
N GLU A 136 -4.51 12.32 3.44
CA GLU A 136 -5.21 13.02 4.53
C GLU A 136 -4.22 13.51 5.60
N PRO A 137 -4.24 14.80 5.99
CA PRO A 137 -3.22 15.39 6.87
C PRO A 137 -3.03 14.68 8.21
N GLU A 138 -4.10 14.26 8.88
CA GLU A 138 -4.01 13.63 10.20
C GLU A 138 -3.40 12.23 10.13
N SER A 139 -3.84 11.41 9.18
CA SER A 139 -3.28 10.09 8.90
C SER A 139 -1.82 10.18 8.46
N LEU A 140 -1.47 11.19 7.66
CA LEU A 140 -0.10 11.41 7.22
C LEU A 140 0.81 11.84 8.39
N LYS A 141 0.31 12.63 9.34
CA LYS A 141 1.06 12.95 10.58
C LYS A 141 1.33 11.70 11.42
N GLU A 142 0.35 10.80 11.55
CA GLU A 142 0.52 9.51 12.22
C GLU A 142 1.61 8.68 11.53
N LEU A 143 1.54 8.55 10.20
CA LEU A 143 2.55 7.84 9.40
C LEU A 143 3.96 8.40 9.63
N ILE A 144 4.12 9.73 9.52
CA ILE A 144 5.38 10.41 9.73
C ILE A 144 5.89 10.16 11.14
N LYS A 145 5.02 10.23 12.15
CA LYS A 145 5.39 9.98 13.55
C LYS A 145 5.97 8.57 13.74
N HIS A 146 5.36 7.54 13.13
CA HIS A 146 5.86 6.16 13.23
C HIS A 146 7.16 5.93 12.46
N LEU A 147 7.35 6.60 11.32
CA LEU A 147 8.51 6.41 10.44
C LEU A 147 9.66 7.40 10.69
N ASN A 148 9.48 8.39 11.56
CA ASN A 148 10.50 9.42 11.77
C ASN A 148 11.77 8.83 12.40
N THR A 149 12.89 9.00 11.72
CA THR A 149 14.24 8.59 12.16
C THR A 149 15.07 9.76 12.70
N SER A 150 14.58 10.99 12.58
CA SER A 150 15.24 12.18 13.13
C SER A 150 15.20 12.18 14.65
N LYS A 151 16.27 12.66 15.29
CA LYS A 151 16.35 12.85 16.74
C LYS A 151 16.03 14.30 17.12
N GLY A 152 15.39 14.49 18.28
CA GLY A 152 15.12 15.82 18.85
C GLY A 152 14.14 16.64 18.02
N PHE A 153 14.38 17.95 17.93
CA PHE A 153 13.49 18.92 17.27
C PHE A 153 13.79 19.15 15.77
N SER A 154 14.61 18.29 15.15
CA SER A 154 14.89 18.38 13.72
C SER A 154 13.68 18.01 12.87
N GLN A 155 13.63 18.50 11.62
CA GLN A 155 12.58 18.13 10.67
C GLN A 155 12.47 16.60 10.53
N PRO A 156 11.25 16.04 10.44
CA PRO A 156 11.08 14.61 10.30
C PRO A 156 11.81 14.05 9.08
N LYS A 157 12.51 12.93 9.26
CA LYS A 157 13.20 12.20 8.19
C LYS A 157 12.70 10.77 8.14
N LEU A 158 12.09 10.41 7.02
CA LEU A 158 11.60 9.05 6.79
C LEU A 158 12.74 8.18 6.22
N PRO A 159 12.72 6.87 6.50
CA PRO A 159 13.58 5.92 5.79
C PRO A 159 13.30 5.98 4.28
N PRO A 160 14.31 5.75 3.43
CA PRO A 160 14.16 5.87 1.98
C PRO A 160 13.21 4.81 1.41
N TYR A 161 13.19 3.62 2.01
CA TYR A 161 12.38 2.48 1.59
C TYR A 161 11.75 1.81 2.81
N TYR A 162 10.47 1.49 2.71
CA TYR A 162 9.72 0.91 3.81
C TYR A 162 8.43 0.26 3.30
N GLN A 163 7.88 -0.64 4.10
CA GLN A 163 6.52 -1.13 3.98
C GLN A 163 5.77 -0.87 5.27
N VAL A 164 4.57 -0.31 5.18
CA VAL A 164 3.65 -0.12 6.31
C VAL A 164 2.44 -0.99 6.10
N LEU A 165 2.11 -1.78 7.11
CA LEU A 165 0.88 -2.54 7.18
C LEU A 165 -0.20 -1.72 7.88
N LEU A 166 -1.34 -1.60 7.20
CA LEU A 166 -2.54 -0.95 7.71
C LEU A 166 -3.64 -2.00 7.92
N LYS A 167 -4.48 -1.74 8.91
CA LYS A 167 -5.75 -2.42 9.14
C LYS A 167 -6.89 -1.46 8.83
N VAL A 168 -7.88 -1.93 8.11
CA VAL A 168 -8.99 -1.12 7.58
C VAL A 168 -10.30 -1.73 8.05
N LYS A 169 -11.11 -0.97 8.79
CA LYS A 169 -12.50 -1.35 9.08
C LYS A 169 -13.41 -0.82 8.00
N ILE A 170 -14.32 -1.68 7.56
CA ILE A 170 -15.23 -1.41 6.45
C ILE A 170 -16.65 -1.57 6.96
N ASN A 171 -17.50 -0.60 6.62
CA ASN A 171 -18.93 -0.67 6.85
C ASN A 171 -19.65 -0.31 5.55
N GLY A 172 -20.54 -1.19 5.08
CA GLY A 172 -21.31 -0.96 3.86
C GLY A 172 -20.45 -0.64 2.63
N SER A 173 -19.32 -1.33 2.44
CA SER A 173 -18.37 -1.09 1.35
C SER A 173 -17.65 0.28 1.39
N VAL A 174 -17.62 0.92 2.56
CA VAL A 174 -16.88 2.16 2.79
C VAL A 174 -15.82 1.93 3.86
N PRO A 175 -14.53 2.26 3.62
CA PRO A 175 -13.53 2.35 4.67
C PRO A 175 -13.95 3.43 5.68
N ILE A 176 -14.21 3.05 6.93
CA ILE A 176 -14.65 3.98 7.98
C ILE A 176 -13.57 4.25 9.03
N GLN A 177 -12.54 3.39 9.10
CA GLN A 177 -11.41 3.57 9.99
C GLN A 177 -10.20 2.86 9.40
N THR A 178 -9.08 3.56 9.31
CA THR A 178 -7.78 3.00 8.93
C THR A 178 -6.83 3.17 10.11
N SER A 179 -6.07 2.14 10.43
CA SER A 179 -5.15 2.15 11.56
C SER A 179 -3.80 1.56 11.19
N TYR A 180 -2.75 2.21 11.67
CA TYR A 180 -1.40 1.72 11.57
C TYR A 180 -1.22 0.42 12.38
N VAL A 181 -0.62 -0.62 11.78
CA VAL A 181 -0.34 -1.90 12.47
C VAL A 181 1.15 -2.01 12.81
N THR A 182 2.00 -2.00 11.79
CA THR A 182 3.46 -2.10 11.93
C THR A 182 4.15 -1.58 10.66
N HIS A 183 5.47 -1.41 10.70
CA HIS A 183 6.28 -1.16 9.52
C HIS A 183 7.61 -1.91 9.54
N HIS A 184 8.09 -2.20 8.35
CA HIS A 184 9.45 -2.64 8.11
C HIS A 184 10.17 -1.58 7.28
N VAL A 185 11.33 -1.15 7.75
CA VAL A 185 12.32 -0.45 6.92
C VAL A 185 13.01 -1.48 6.05
N LEU A 186 13.20 -1.16 4.76
CA LEU A 186 13.89 -2.03 3.82
C LEU A 186 15.30 -1.49 3.55
N ASP A 187 16.27 -2.39 3.39
CA ASP A 187 17.66 -2.08 3.05
C ASP A 187 17.88 -1.96 1.53
#